data_AF-A0A9X1IQA9-F1
#
_entry.id   AF-A0A9X1IQA9-F1
#
_cell.length_a   1.000
_cell.length_b   1.000
_cell.length_c   1.000
_cell.angle_alpha   90.00
_cell.angle_beta   90.00
_cell.angle_gamma   90.00
#
_symmetry.space_group_name_H-M   'P 1'
#
loop_
_entity.id
_entity.type
_entity.pdbx_description
1 polymer ?
#
loop_
_entity_poly.entity_id
_entity_poly.type
_entity_poly.pdbx_seq_one_letter_code
_entity_poly.pdbx_strand_id
1 'polypeptide(L)'
;MMKIHAQLLALFLLALAGCNQMTASNEAGGMGDGNGRYAGVGIYPADRLWNEVQGAPEEKDAAAAKLADDGQIIVLVDRQTGEVRQCGNRSGFCTAMNPWSGRSAGDVPSAPVRLSRHADQLDAADNVAAVAEPANSARR
;
A
#
# COMPACT_ATOMS: atom_id res chain seq x y z
N MET A 1 22.16 -28.32 -43.75
CA MET A 1 21.20 -27.24 -43.44
C MET A 1 20.54 -27.32 -42.05
N MET A 2 20.93 -28.23 -41.14
CA MET A 2 20.29 -28.38 -39.80
C MET A 2 20.91 -27.55 -38.66
N LYS A 3 22.07 -26.91 -38.83
CA LYS A 3 22.77 -26.19 -37.73
C LYS A 3 22.16 -24.82 -37.38
N ILE A 4 21.45 -24.19 -38.31
CA ILE A 4 20.89 -22.84 -38.12
C ILE A 4 19.67 -22.85 -37.17
N HIS A 5 18.94 -23.97 -37.10
CA HIS A 5 17.75 -24.08 -36.27
C HIS A 5 18.09 -24.25 -34.78
N ALA A 6 19.21 -24.90 -34.47
CA ALA A 6 19.67 -25.08 -33.09
C ALA A 6 20.16 -23.76 -32.45
N GLN A 7 20.73 -22.84 -33.25
CA GLN A 7 21.23 -21.56 -32.74
C GLN A 7 20.12 -20.55 -32.45
N LEU A 8 19.05 -20.55 -33.26
CA LEU A 8 17.86 -19.71 -33.03
C LEU A 8 17.10 -20.11 -31.75
N LEU A 9 17.01 -21.41 -31.47
CA LEU A 9 16.32 -21.90 -30.26
C LEU A 9 17.08 -21.52 -28.98
N ALA A 10 18.42 -21.57 -29.01
CA ALA A 10 19.25 -21.17 -27.88
C ALA A 10 19.15 -19.67 -27.57
N LEU A 11 19.07 -18.81 -28.60
CA LEU A 11 18.89 -17.36 -28.42
C LEU A 11 17.52 -17.03 -27.83
N PHE A 12 16.47 -17.76 -28.22
CA PHE A 12 15.11 -17.55 -27.70
C PHE A 12 15.00 -17.95 -26.22
N LEU A 13 15.66 -19.04 -25.81
CA LEU A 13 15.68 -19.49 -24.41
C LEU A 13 16.44 -18.52 -23.48
N LEU A 14 17.48 -17.85 -23.96
CA LEU A 14 18.20 -16.81 -23.21
C LEU A 14 17.35 -15.53 -22.99
N ALA A 15 16.45 -15.21 -23.91
CA ALA A 15 15.54 -14.07 -23.77
C ALA A 15 14.45 -14.28 -22.70
N LEU A 16 14.05 -15.54 -22.44
CA LEU A 16 13.07 -15.84 -21.38
C LEU A 16 13.67 -15.89 -19.97
N ALA A 17 15.00 -16.04 -19.84
CA ALA A 17 15.67 -16.08 -18.52
C ALA A 17 15.86 -14.69 -17.87
N GLY A 18 15.62 -13.60 -18.61
CA GLY A 18 15.86 -12.22 -18.15
C GLY A 18 14.70 -11.54 -17.41
N CYS A 19 13.49 -12.12 -17.37
CA CYS A 19 12.31 -11.45 -16.80
C CYS A 19 12.13 -11.61 -15.28
N ASN A 20 13.10 -12.19 -14.55
CA ASN A 20 13.00 -12.36 -13.08
C ASN A 20 13.93 -11.45 -12.27
N GLN A 21 14.66 -10.51 -12.89
CA GLN A 21 15.37 -9.47 -12.14
C GLN A 21 14.49 -8.25 -11.93
N MET A 22 13.44 -8.43 -11.13
CA MET A 22 12.82 -7.33 -10.42
C MET A 22 13.56 -7.15 -9.10
N THR A 23 14.75 -6.56 -9.15
CA THR A 23 15.34 -5.91 -7.97
C THR A 23 14.55 -4.64 -7.71
N ALA A 24 13.51 -4.76 -6.88
CA ALA A 24 12.87 -3.63 -6.22
C ALA A 24 13.10 -3.79 -4.71
N SER A 25 13.97 -2.93 -4.22
CA SER A 25 14.36 -2.75 -2.83
C SER A 25 13.17 -2.51 -1.92
N ASN A 26 13.00 -3.40 -0.95
CA ASN A 26 12.69 -3.16 0.46
C ASN A 26 12.48 -4.55 1.06
N GLU A 27 13.15 -4.84 2.16
CA GLU A 27 13.06 -6.12 2.87
C GLU A 27 11.63 -6.36 3.38
N ALA A 28 10.75 -6.85 2.50
CA ALA A 28 9.46 -7.40 2.87
C ALA A 28 9.66 -8.88 3.17
N GLY A 29 9.56 -9.20 4.46
CA GLY A 29 9.44 -10.52 5.09
C GLY A 29 9.77 -11.75 4.24
N GLY A 30 10.84 -12.44 4.63
CA GLY A 30 11.19 -13.76 4.10
C GLY A 30 9.95 -14.66 3.97
N MET A 31 9.72 -15.14 2.75
CA MET A 31 8.69 -16.11 2.45
C MET A 31 9.10 -17.42 3.12
N GLY A 32 8.72 -17.59 4.39
CA GLY A 32 9.05 -18.78 5.16
C GLY A 32 8.28 -19.99 4.66
N ASP A 33 9.00 -21.09 4.48
CA ASP A 33 8.47 -22.41 4.13
C ASP A 33 7.62 -22.93 5.32
N GLY A 34 6.38 -22.47 5.50
CA GLY A 34 5.67 -22.78 6.75
C GLY A 34 4.15 -22.54 6.77
N ASN A 35 3.52 -23.28 7.66
CA ASN A 35 2.07 -23.47 7.87
C ASN A 35 1.31 -22.23 8.39
N GLY A 36 1.72 -21.01 8.01
CA GLY A 36 1.10 -19.76 8.46
C GLY A 36 -0.16 -19.39 7.68
N ARG A 37 -1.07 -18.63 8.33
CA ARG A 37 -2.32 -18.12 7.73
C ARG A 37 -2.06 -17.11 6.60
N TYR A 38 -0.98 -16.35 6.69
CA TYR A 38 -0.67 -15.29 5.75
C TYR A 38 0.32 -15.76 4.69
N ALA A 39 0.00 -15.49 3.42
CA ALA A 39 0.88 -15.71 2.29
C ALA A 39 2.01 -14.67 2.23
N GLY A 40 1.80 -13.48 2.82
CA GLY A 40 2.80 -12.42 2.89
C GLY A 40 2.41 -11.33 3.87
N VAL A 41 3.43 -10.64 4.39
CA VAL A 41 3.31 -9.47 5.25
C VAL A 41 4.28 -8.40 4.75
N GLY A 42 3.77 -7.20 4.50
CA GLY A 42 4.57 -6.02 4.14
C GLY A 42 4.33 -4.87 5.10
N ILE A 43 5.33 -4.02 5.28
CA ILE A 43 5.24 -2.81 6.10
C ILE A 43 5.62 -1.62 5.23
N TYR A 44 4.73 -0.65 5.14
CA TYR A 44 4.87 0.53 4.30
C TYR A 44 4.73 1.78 5.17
N PRO A 45 5.35 2.91 4.82
CA PRO A 45 5.07 4.17 5.50
C PRO A 45 3.60 4.54 5.32
N ALA A 46 2.98 5.09 6.37
CA ALA A 46 1.69 5.75 6.21
C ALA A 46 1.89 7.06 5.43
N ASP A 47 1.22 7.17 4.28
CA ASP A 47 1.30 8.37 3.46
C ASP A 47 0.22 9.37 3.85
N ARG A 48 0.25 10.56 3.23
CA ARG A 48 -0.75 11.59 3.49
C ARG A 48 -2.16 11.22 3.04
N LEU A 49 -2.33 10.27 2.11
CA LEU A 49 -3.66 9.82 1.68
C LEU A 49 -4.31 8.89 2.71
N TRP A 50 -3.51 8.15 3.49
CA TRP A 50 -4.02 7.36 4.63
C TRP A 50 -4.86 8.21 5.59
N ASN A 51 -4.42 9.43 5.85
CA ASN A 51 -5.11 10.38 6.72
C ASN A 51 -6.42 10.91 6.14
N GLU A 52 -6.65 10.72 4.84
CA GLU A 52 -7.88 11.12 4.16
C GLU A 52 -8.89 9.96 4.05
N VAL A 53 -8.59 8.77 4.57
CA VAL A 53 -9.52 7.63 4.50
C VAL A 53 -10.78 7.91 5.33
N GLN A 54 -11.93 7.84 4.67
CA GLN A 54 -13.23 7.93 5.34
C GLN A 54 -13.69 6.58 5.86
N GLY A 55 -14.51 6.60 6.91
CA GLY A 55 -15.11 5.40 7.49
C GLY A 55 -14.25 4.73 8.56
N ALA A 56 -13.12 5.33 8.94
CA ALA A 56 -12.51 5.02 10.23
C ALA A 56 -13.49 5.39 11.35
N PRO A 57 -13.83 4.46 12.26
CA PRO A 57 -14.72 4.75 13.36
C PRO A 57 -14.11 5.86 14.21
N GLU A 58 -14.93 6.83 14.59
CA GLU A 58 -14.52 7.85 15.55
C GLU A 58 -14.35 7.18 16.91
N GLU A 59 -13.11 7.16 17.39
CA GLU A 59 -12.80 6.57 18.69
C GLU A 59 -13.30 7.47 19.81
N LYS A 60 -13.99 6.89 20.79
CA LYS A 60 -14.62 7.65 21.89
C LYS A 60 -13.61 8.06 22.94
N ASP A 61 -12.52 7.30 23.06
CA ASP A 61 -11.40 7.64 23.92
C ASP A 61 -10.52 8.69 23.24
N ALA A 62 -10.44 9.88 23.84
CA ALA A 62 -9.59 10.96 23.36
C ALA A 62 -8.09 10.62 23.39
N ALA A 63 -7.68 9.63 24.20
CA ALA A 63 -6.30 9.16 24.29
C ALA A 63 -5.95 8.07 23.25
N ALA A 64 -6.94 7.57 22.49
CA ALA A 64 -6.68 6.57 21.48
C ALA A 64 -6.01 7.15 20.23
N ALA A 65 -5.20 6.31 19.59
CA ALA A 65 -4.50 6.67 18.37
C ALA A 65 -5.48 6.87 17.20
N LYS A 66 -5.27 7.94 16.44
CA LYS A 66 -5.99 8.27 15.21
C LYS A 66 -5.21 7.79 13.99
N LEU A 67 -5.83 7.84 12.81
CA LEU A 67 -5.12 7.55 11.55
C LEU A 67 -3.84 8.38 11.39
N ALA A 68 -3.89 9.65 11.79
CA ALA A 68 -2.75 10.56 11.75
C ALA A 68 -1.57 10.14 12.66
N ASP A 69 -1.82 9.27 13.65
CA ASP A 69 -0.78 8.74 14.52
C ASP A 69 -0.09 7.51 13.91
N ASP A 70 -0.63 6.93 12.84
CA ASP A 70 -0.01 5.81 12.16
C ASP A 70 1.25 6.26 11.42
N GLY A 71 2.37 5.63 11.75
CA GLY A 71 3.62 5.81 11.02
C GLY A 71 3.82 4.74 9.94
N GLN A 72 3.11 3.63 10.06
CA GLN A 72 3.27 2.47 9.19
C GLN A 72 1.92 1.81 8.90
N ILE A 73 1.77 1.33 7.67
CA ILE A 73 0.68 0.49 7.20
C ILE A 73 1.21 -0.93 7.04
N ILE A 74 0.59 -1.85 7.75
CA ILE A 74 0.87 -3.28 7.68
C ILE A 74 -0.07 -3.89 6.65
N VAL A 75 0.48 -4.46 5.60
CA VAL A 75 -0.27 -5.14 4.54
C VAL A 75 -0.16 -6.64 4.73
N LEU A 76 -1.30 -7.31 4.85
CA LEU A 76 -1.41 -8.75 5.04
C LEU A 76 -2.11 -9.36 3.83
N VAL A 77 -1.63 -10.51 3.36
CA VAL A 77 -2.32 -11.33 2.34
C VAL A 77 -2.71 -12.66 2.99
N ASP A 78 -4.02 -12.90 3.16
CA ASP A 78 -4.53 -14.18 3.68
C ASP A 78 -4.38 -15.27 2.60
N ARG A 79 -3.69 -16.36 2.93
CA ARG A 79 -3.41 -17.45 1.98
C ARG A 79 -4.68 -18.24 1.61
N GLN A 80 -5.63 -18.36 2.54
CA GLN A 80 -6.82 -19.17 2.34
C GLN A 80 -7.86 -18.42 1.51
N THR A 81 -8.03 -17.13 1.77
CA THR A 81 -9.09 -16.34 1.16
C THR A 81 -8.61 -15.47 0.00
N GLY A 82 -7.29 -15.24 -0.10
CA GLY A 82 -6.71 -14.27 -1.03
C GLY A 82 -7.03 -12.81 -0.67
N GLU A 83 -7.56 -12.56 0.53
CA GLU A 83 -7.89 -11.24 1.02
C GLU A 83 -6.64 -10.45 1.37
N VAL A 84 -6.61 -9.19 0.94
CA VAL A 84 -5.57 -8.22 1.26
C VAL A 84 -6.12 -7.26 2.32
N ARG A 85 -5.43 -7.15 3.45
CA ARG A 85 -5.74 -6.17 4.51
C ARG A 85 -4.63 -5.14 4.62
N GLN A 86 -5.01 -3.90 4.85
CA GLN A 86 -4.09 -2.80 5.15
C GLN A 86 -4.48 -2.19 6.48
N CYS A 87 -3.60 -2.24 7.48
CA CYS A 87 -3.89 -1.80 8.84
C CYS A 87 -2.87 -0.79 9.35
N GLY A 88 -3.35 0.28 10.00
CA GLY A 88 -2.51 1.23 10.72
C GLY A 88 -1.85 0.59 11.93
N ASN A 89 -0.56 0.88 12.15
CA ASN A 89 0.22 0.26 13.22
C ASN A 89 -0.14 0.76 14.63
N ARG A 90 -0.78 1.94 14.76
CA ARG A 90 -1.18 2.52 16.04
C ARG A 90 -2.69 2.63 16.20
N SER A 91 -3.38 3.14 15.18
CA SER A 91 -4.85 3.30 15.20
C SER A 91 -5.57 1.95 15.21
N GLY A 92 -4.94 0.90 14.67
CA GLY A 92 -5.56 -0.41 14.47
C GLY A 92 -6.66 -0.41 13.41
N PHE A 93 -6.91 0.72 12.73
CA PHE A 93 -7.87 0.79 11.65
C PHE A 93 -7.40 -0.04 10.46
N CYS A 94 -8.30 -0.86 9.91
CA CYS A 94 -8.01 -1.73 8.79
C CYS A 94 -8.97 -1.46 7.62
N THR A 95 -8.46 -1.62 6.41
CA THR A 95 -9.25 -1.74 5.18
C THR A 95 -8.98 -3.11 4.57
N ALA A 96 -9.97 -3.70 3.89
CA ALA A 96 -9.85 -5.05 3.38
C ALA A 96 -10.43 -5.19 1.97
N MET A 97 -9.71 -5.85 1.08
CA MET A 97 -10.20 -6.17 -0.26
C MET A 97 -9.96 -7.63 -0.58
N ASN A 98 -10.89 -8.23 -1.29
CA ASN A 98 -10.65 -9.51 -1.94
C ASN A 98 -10.90 -9.34 -3.44
N PRO A 99 -9.83 -9.12 -4.24
CA PRO A 99 -9.98 -8.80 -5.65
C PRO A 99 -10.54 -9.99 -6.46
N TRP A 100 -10.53 -11.20 -5.89
CA TRP A 100 -10.93 -12.43 -6.57
C TRP A 100 -12.35 -12.88 -6.23
N SER A 101 -12.89 -12.47 -5.07
CA SER A 101 -14.20 -12.94 -4.61
C SER A 101 -15.38 -12.07 -5.08
N GLY A 102 -15.10 -10.89 -5.63
CA GLY A 102 -16.13 -9.89 -5.97
C GLY A 102 -16.97 -9.43 -4.78
N ARG A 103 -16.52 -9.73 -3.55
CA ARG A 103 -17.24 -9.46 -2.30
C ARG A 103 -16.36 -8.68 -1.35
N SER A 104 -16.95 -7.70 -0.68
CA SER A 104 -16.33 -6.97 0.42
C SER A 104 -16.10 -7.90 1.62
N ALA A 105 -14.97 -7.70 2.29
CA ALA A 105 -14.49 -8.50 3.40
C ALA A 105 -15.19 -8.15 4.72
N GLY A 106 -16.41 -8.65 4.93
CA GLY A 106 -17.16 -8.46 6.19
C GLY A 106 -17.49 -7.00 6.51
N ASP A 107 -17.46 -6.64 7.79
CA ASP A 107 -17.78 -5.29 8.30
C ASP A 107 -16.62 -4.28 8.15
N VAL A 108 -15.52 -4.67 7.50
CA VAL A 108 -14.36 -3.82 7.31
C VAL A 108 -14.52 -3.02 6.02
N PRO A 109 -14.24 -1.70 6.01
CA PRO A 109 -14.30 -0.89 4.79
C PRO A 109 -13.50 -1.54 3.66
N SER A 110 -14.14 -1.66 2.49
CA SER A 110 -13.55 -2.34 1.35
C SER A 110 -12.95 -1.37 0.34
N ALA A 111 -11.81 -1.76 -0.24
CA ALA A 111 -11.24 -0.99 -1.33
C ALA A 111 -12.14 -1.07 -2.59
N PRO A 112 -12.24 0.01 -3.39
CA PRO A 112 -11.63 1.32 -3.18
C PRO A 112 -12.28 2.07 -2.01
N VAL A 113 -11.46 2.61 -1.12
CA VAL A 113 -11.94 3.38 0.03
C VAL A 113 -12.33 4.79 -0.41
N ARG A 114 -13.34 5.36 0.27
CA ARG A 114 -13.70 6.77 0.07
C ARG A 114 -12.65 7.65 0.74
N LEU A 115 -12.27 8.73 0.07
CA LEU A 115 -11.32 9.71 0.60
C LEU A 115 -12.04 11.04 0.86
N SER A 116 -11.67 11.77 1.91
CA SER A 116 -12.10 13.16 2.15
C SER A 116 -11.51 14.10 1.12
N ARG A 117 -10.26 13.87 0.72
CA ARG A 117 -9.58 14.63 -0.32
C ARG A 117 -8.70 13.73 -1.18
N HIS A 118 -8.52 14.14 -2.42
CA HIS A 118 -7.60 13.50 -3.35
C HIS A 118 -6.19 14.11 -3.27
N ALA A 119 -5.21 13.42 -3.85
CA ALA A 119 -3.81 13.84 -3.78
C ALA A 119 -3.58 15.24 -4.36
N ASP A 120 -4.20 15.55 -5.51
CA ASP A 120 -4.14 16.84 -6.18
C ASP A 120 -4.69 17.99 -5.31
N GLN A 121 -5.75 17.73 -4.55
CA GLN A 121 -6.34 18.71 -3.64
C GLN A 121 -5.43 19.01 -2.45
N LEU A 122 -4.74 18.00 -1.94
CA LEU A 122 -3.73 18.17 -0.89
C LEU A 122 -2.53 18.97 -1.41
N ASP A 123 -2.05 18.68 -2.63
CA ASP A 123 -0.96 19.46 -3.26
C ASP A 123 -1.35 20.92 -3.44
N ALA A 124 -2.57 21.19 -3.91
CA ALA A 124 -3.06 22.54 -4.07
C ALA A 124 -3.10 23.31 -2.72
N ALA A 125 -3.51 22.65 -1.64
CA ALA A 125 -3.56 23.27 -0.31
C ALA A 125 -2.17 23.64 0.22
N ASP A 126 -1.18 22.75 0.06
CA ASP A 126 0.20 22.97 0.48
C ASP A 126 0.83 24.15 -0.29
N ASN A 127 0.59 24.21 -1.60
CA ASN A 127 1.07 25.31 -2.45
C ASN A 127 0.47 26.66 -2.04
N VAL A 128 -0.83 26.71 -1.72
CA VAL A 128 -1.47 27.95 -1.23
C VAL A 128 -0.90 28.38 0.12
N ALA A 129 -0.67 27.42 1.04
CA ALA A 129 -0.06 27.72 2.34
C ALA A 129 1.36 28.29 2.19
N ALA A 130 2.18 27.70 1.33
CA ALA A 130 3.55 28.15 1.05
C ALA A 130 3.60 29.58 0.47
N VAL A 131 2.62 29.96 -0.35
CA VAL A 131 2.54 31.30 -0.95
C VAL A 131 2.01 32.35 0.03
N ALA A 132 1.31 31.95 1.10
CA ALA A 132 0.80 32.87 2.12
C ALA A 132 1.86 33.24 3.20
N GLU A 133 2.91 32.42 3.39
CA GLU A 133 3.93 32.60 4.43
C GLU A 133 4.96 33.75 4.25
N PRO A 134 5.26 34.31 3.05
CA PRO A 134 6.26 35.37 2.92
C PRO A 134 5.73 36.79 3.24
N ALA A 135 4.44 36.99 3.45
CA ALA A 135 3.89 38.33 3.67
C ALA A 135 3.91 38.81 5.14
N ASN A 136 4.04 37.90 6.12
CA ASN A 136 3.92 38.24 7.55
C ASN A 136 5.25 38.14 8.33
N SER A 137 6.30 37.60 7.72
CA SER A 137 7.65 37.50 8.29
C SER A 137 8.51 38.76 8.06
N ALA A 138 8.09 39.67 7.16
CA ALA A 138 8.76 40.96 6.91
C ALA A 138 8.27 42.11 7.81
N ARG A 139 7.45 41.82 8.82
CA ARG A 139 6.81 42.82 9.71
C ARG A 139 7.22 42.72 11.18
N ARG A 140 8.33 42.04 11.49
CA ARG A 140 8.93 41.97 12.83
C ARG A 140 10.38 42.45 12.83
#